data_AF-A0A0B1SDD4-F1
#
_entry.id   AF-A0A0B1SDD4-F1
#
_cell.length_a   1.000
_cell.length_b   1.000
_cell.length_c   1.000
_cell.angle_alpha   90.00
_cell.angle_beta   90.00
_cell.angle_gamma   90.00
#
_symmetry.space_group_name_H-M   'P 1'
#
loop_
_entity.id
_entity.type
_entity.pdbx_description
1 polymer ?
#
loop_
_entity_poly.entity_id
_entity_poly.type
_entity_poly.pdbx_seq_one_letter_code
_entity_poly.pdbx_strand_id
1 'polypeptide(L)' 'MVDNTNIESRLWPRASAVAERLWSPTETTKKAEDAWPRMHEQRCRMVSRGFRFQPVNNPDFCPYEFDS' A
#
# COMPACT_ATOMS: atom_id res chain seq x y z
N MET A 1 -18.42 -7.12 -7.82
CA MET A 1 -18.93 -5.74 -7.90
C MET A 1 -18.12 -4.87 -6.95
N VAL A 2 -17.73 -3.66 -7.37
CA VAL A 2 -17.00 -2.64 -6.57
C VAL A 2 -17.99 -1.57 -6.15
N ASP A 3 -17.94 -1.15 -4.89
CA ASP A 3 -18.80 -0.13 -4.28
C ASP A 3 -17.99 0.66 -3.23
N ASN A 4 -18.58 1.72 -2.67
CA ASN A 4 -17.89 2.58 -1.71
C ASN A 4 -17.38 1.86 -0.46
N THR A 5 -17.95 0.70 -0.11
CA THR A 5 -17.53 -0.07 1.06
C THR A 5 -16.23 -0.84 0.85
N ASN A 6 -15.88 -1.18 -0.41
CA ASN A 6 -14.71 -2.00 -0.73
C ASN A 6 -13.70 -1.37 -1.69
N ILE A 7 -13.97 -0.15 -2.17
CA ILE A 7 -13.11 0.51 -3.15
C ILE A 7 -11.71 0.77 -2.58
N GLU A 8 -11.60 1.27 -1.36
CA GLU A 8 -10.32 1.64 -0.74
C GLU A 8 -9.43 0.43 -0.51
N SER A 9 -9.99 -0.62 0.12
CA SER A 9 -9.25 -1.85 0.41
C SER A 9 -8.83 -2.56 -0.86
N ARG A 10 -9.62 -2.50 -1.93
CA ARG A 10 -9.23 -3.08 -3.22
C ARG A 10 -8.20 -2.23 -3.96
N LEU A 11 -8.28 -0.91 -3.86
CA LEU A 11 -7.41 0.00 -4.59
C LEU A 11 -5.99 0.00 -4.01
N TRP A 12 -5.86 0.05 -2.69
CA TRP A 12 -4.60 0.14 -1.98
C TRP A 12 -4.21 -1.20 -1.35
N PRO A 13 -3.00 -1.77 -1.58
CA PRO A 13 -1.75 -1.15 -2.09
C PRO A 13 -1.54 -1.07 -3.60
N ARG A 14 -2.37 -1.75 -4.40
CA ARG A 14 -2.05 -2.02 -5.81
C ARG A 14 -1.85 -0.75 -6.64
N ALA A 15 -2.66 0.27 -6.40
CA ALA A 15 -2.51 1.57 -7.05
C ALA A 15 -1.22 2.31 -6.62
N SER A 16 -0.72 2.10 -5.40
CA SER A 16 0.55 2.68 -4.95
C SER A 16 1.73 2.13 -5.75
N ALA A 17 1.68 0.86 -6.15
CA ALA A 17 2.75 0.24 -6.95
C ALA A 17 2.83 0.86 -8.34
N VAL A 18 1.68 1.08 -8.97
CA VAL A 18 1.60 1.77 -10.26
C VAL A 18 2.07 3.22 -10.12
N ALA A 19 1.68 3.90 -9.05
CA ALA A 19 2.12 5.27 -8.78
C ALA A 19 3.64 5.38 -8.63
N GLU A 20 4.28 4.47 -7.87
CA GLU A 20 5.74 4.45 -7.72
C GLU A 20 6.44 4.23 -9.07
N ARG A 21 5.89 3.38 -9.94
CA ARG A 21 6.43 3.14 -11.28
C ARG A 21 6.34 4.32 -12.23
N LEU A 22 5.28 5.11 -12.13
CA LEU A 22 5.08 6.27 -12.98
C LEU A 22 5.87 7.50 -12.49
N TRP A 23 6.11 7.59 -11.18
CA TRP A 23 6.77 8.75 -10.58
C TRP A 23 8.29 8.57 -10.42
N SER A 24 8.74 7.40 -9.99
CA SER A 24 10.13 7.17 -9.63
C SER A 24 10.97 6.74 -10.83
N PRO A 25 12.30 7.02 -10.82
CA PRO A 25 13.21 6.57 -11.86
C PRO A 25 13.13 5.06 -12.07
N THR A 26 13.17 4.64 -13.34
CA THR A 26 13.02 3.22 -13.72
C THR A 26 14.05 2.33 -13.00
N GLU A 27 15.29 2.78 -12.84
CA GLU A 27 16.37 2.06 -12.16
C GLU A 27 16.01 1.68 -10.71
N THR A 28 15.38 2.59 -9.97
CA THR A 28 15.03 2.38 -8.55
C THR A 28 13.83 1.48 -8.34
N THR A 29 13.04 1.27 -9.40
CA THR A 29 11.81 0.49 -9.27
C THR A 29 11.94 -0.91 -9.83
N LYS A 30 12.99 -1.26 -10.61
CA LYS A 30 13.07 -2.52 -11.38
C LYS A 30 12.69 -3.77 -10.60
N LYS A 31 13.14 -3.91 -9.35
CA LYS A 31 12.91 -5.09 -8.50
C LYS A 31 11.78 -4.84 -7.50
N ALA A 32 10.83 -5.77 -7.44
CA ALA A 32 9.73 -5.72 -6.47
C ALA A 32 10.21 -5.95 -5.03
N GLU A 33 11.26 -6.76 -4.85
CA GLU A 33 11.84 -7.09 -3.55
C GLU A 33 12.34 -5.84 -2.80
N ASP A 34 12.96 -4.93 -3.53
CA ASP A 34 13.49 -3.67 -2.99
C ASP A 34 12.37 -2.67 -2.65
N ALA A 35 11.15 -2.87 -3.15
CA ALA A 35 10.00 -1.99 -2.92
C ALA A 35 9.22 -2.34 -1.66
N TRP A 36 9.31 -3.58 -1.16
CA TRP A 36 8.59 -4.04 0.02
C TRP A 36 8.72 -3.15 1.27
N PRO A 37 9.93 -2.75 1.72
CA PRO A 37 10.06 -1.94 2.94
C PRO A 37 9.38 -0.57 2.79
N ARG A 38 9.46 0.04 1.59
CA ARG A 38 8.82 1.34 1.31
C ARG A 38 7.31 1.22 1.22
N MET A 39 6.83 0.12 0.63
CA MET A 39 5.40 -0.20 0.56
C MET A 39 4.78 -0.42 1.94
N HIS A 40 5.51 -1.10 2.82
CA HIS A 40 5.12 -1.30 4.21
C HIS A 40 4.98 0.04 4.96
N GLU A 41 5.99 0.91 4.85
CA GLU A 41 5.93 2.24 5.45
C GLU A 41 4.73 3.04 4.91
N GLN A 42 4.51 3.01 3.59
CA GLN A 42 3.38 3.69 2.96
C GLN A 42 2.04 3.14 3.44
N ARG A 43 1.91 1.82 3.64
CA ARG A 43 0.73 1.21 4.27
C ARG A 43 0.51 1.79 5.66
N CYS A 44 1.51 1.74 6.54
CA CYS A 44 1.35 2.23 7.92
C CYS A 44 1.01 3.72 7.96
N ARG A 45 1.56 4.52 7.04
CA ARG A 45 1.23 5.94 6.88
C ARG A 45 -0.22 6.17 6.40
N MET A 46 -0.75 5.30 5.54
CA MET A 46 -2.13 5.41 5.06
C MET A 46 -3.12 4.95 6.11
N VAL A 47 -2.81 3.88 6.84
CA VAL A 47 -3.62 3.39 7.96
C VAL A 47 -3.70 4.43 9.08
N SER A 48 -2.57 5.06 9.45
CA SER A 48 -2.58 6.14 10.45
C SER A 48 -3.38 7.38 10.04
N ARG A 49 -3.71 7.51 8.76
CA ARG A 49 -4.57 8.58 8.21
C ARG A 49 -6.04 8.15 8.07
N GLY A 50 -6.40 6.95 8.51
CA GLY A 50 -7.77 6.45 8.44
C GLY A 50 -8.17 5.86 7.08
N PHE A 51 -7.20 5.48 6.22
CA PHE A 51 -7.51 4.77 4.99
C PHE A 51 -7.51 3.26 5.20
N ARG A 52 -8.49 2.57 4.60
CA ARG A 52 -8.51 1.11 4.53
C ARG A 52 -7.51 0.63 3.49
N PHE A 53 -6.38 0.12 3.98
CA PHE A 53 -5.27 -0.34 3.17
C PHE A 53 -5.08 -1.85 3.38
N GLN A 54 -5.06 -2.64 2.30
CA GLN A 54 -4.84 -4.10 2.43
C GLN A 54 -3.40 -4.43 2.83
N PRO A 55 -3.16 -5.55 3.53
CA PRO A 55 -1.79 -6.01 3.83
C PRO A 55 -0.98 -6.16 2.55
N VAL A 56 0.27 -5.69 2.55
CA VAL A 56 1.09 -5.69 1.33
C VAL A 56 1.72 -7.07 1.10
N ASN A 57 1.99 -7.83 2.17
CA ASN A 57 2.60 -9.15 2.13
C ASN A 57 2.11 -10.05 3.29
N ASN A 58 2.53 -11.33 3.30
CA ASN A 58 2.41 -12.26 4.44
C ASN A 58 2.99 -11.66 5.74
N PRO A 59 2.63 -12.21 6.93
CA PRO A 59 2.16 -11.42 8.09
C PRO A 59 2.83 -10.07 8.25
N ASP A 60 2.00 -9.02 8.17
CA ASP A 60 2.42 -7.62 8.09
C ASP A 60 1.87 -6.85 9.30
N PHE A 61 2.69 -6.04 9.97
CA PHE A 61 2.33 -5.37 11.22
C PHE A 61 2.65 -3.87 11.20
N CYS A 62 1.66 -3.03 11.52
CA CYS A 62 1.85 -1.60 11.72
C CYS A 62 1.55 -1.24 13.18
N PRO A 63 2.24 -0.26 13.79
CA PRO A 63 1.96 0.19 15.15
C PRO A 63 0.58 0.87 15.29
N TYR A 64 0.06 1.38 14.18
CA TYR A 64 -1.31 1.88 14.07
C TYR A 64 -2.07 0.90 13.19
N GLU A 65 -3.10 0.28 13.76
CA GLU A 65 -4.04 -0.56 13.01
C GLU A 65 -5.29 0.23 12.67
N PHE A 66 -5.99 -0.16 11.60
CA PHE A 66 -7.25 0.46 11.25
C PHE A 66 -8.30 0.02 12.27
N ASP A 67 -8.62 0.89 13.22
CA ASP A 67 -9.69 0.66 14.17
C ASP A 67 -11.03 0.88 13.45
N SER A 68 -11.89 -0.14 13.45
CA SER A 68 -13.09 -0.23 12.60
C SER A 68 -14.28 0.58 13.11
#